data_AF-A0A4Y5MUZ9-F1
#
_entry.id   AF-A0A4Y5MUZ9-F1
#
_cell.length_a   1.000
_cell.length_b   1.000
_cell.length_c   1.000
_cell.angle_alpha   90.00
_cell.angle_beta   90.00
_cell.angle_gamma   90.00
#
_symmetry.space_group_name_H-M   'P 1'
#
loop_
_entity.id
_entity.type
_entity.pdbx_description
1 polymer ?
#
loop_
_entity_poly.entity_id
_entity_poly.type
_entity_poly.pdbx_seq_one_letter_code
_entity_poly.pdbx_strand_id
1 'polypeptide(L)'
;MQYQVKSSKYLTTIITHFDKYPLITQKWSDYQLFKQALNLFNNKEHLTDEGFKKILNIRASMNLGIPEELKMTFPNINPVLRPLPIVTEVNDLNWLAGFASGEGCFFCFYF
;
A
#
# COMPACT_ATOMS: atom_id res chain seq x y z
N MET A 1 -1.36 20.12 -5.37
CA MET A 1 -2.44 19.91 -4.37
C MET A 1 -2.23 18.53 -3.74
N GLN A 2 -2.36 18.39 -2.42
CA GLN A 2 -2.16 17.10 -1.73
C GLN A 2 -3.43 16.69 -0.98
N TYR A 3 -3.85 15.44 -1.14
CA TYR A 3 -4.94 14.84 -0.38
C TYR A 3 -4.38 13.73 0.52
N GLN A 4 -4.67 13.77 1.82
CA GLN A 4 -4.14 12.82 2.81
C GLN A 4 -5.25 12.34 3.75
N VAL A 5 -5.31 11.03 4.00
CA VAL A 5 -6.21 10.42 4.98
C VAL A 5 -5.36 9.76 6.07
N LYS A 6 -5.51 10.19 7.32
CA LYS A 6 -4.71 9.70 8.46
C LYS A 6 -5.54 9.15 9.62
N SER A 7 -6.80 9.55 9.74
CA SER A 7 -7.68 9.07 10.81
C SER A 7 -8.09 7.63 10.56
N SER A 8 -7.93 6.77 11.58
CA SER A 8 -8.35 5.36 11.54
C SER A 8 -9.81 5.18 11.11
N LYS A 9 -10.69 6.11 11.51
CA LYS A 9 -12.11 6.13 11.09
C LYS A 9 -12.26 6.14 9.57
N TYR A 10 -11.54 7.02 8.88
CA TYR A 10 -11.64 7.15 7.43
C TYR A 10 -10.82 6.10 6.67
N LEU A 11 -9.76 5.57 7.27
CA LEU A 11 -8.99 4.49 6.68
C LEU A 11 -9.85 3.23 6.48
N THR A 12 -10.83 2.97 7.35
CA THR A 12 -11.78 1.86 7.17
C THR A 12 -12.58 1.98 5.88
N THR A 13 -13.02 3.19 5.52
CA THR A 13 -13.70 3.47 4.24
C THR A 13 -12.77 3.18 3.06
N ILE A 14 -11.50 3.58 3.16
CA ILE A 14 -10.49 3.33 2.12
C ILE A 14 -10.25 1.83 1.94
N ILE A 15 -10.11 1.07 3.03
CA ILE A 15 -9.96 -0.39 2.98
C ILE A 15 -11.18 -1.02 2.28
N THR A 16 -12.38 -0.66 2.71
CA THR A 16 -13.63 -1.21 2.14
C THR A 16 -13.74 -0.96 0.64
N HIS A 17 -13.33 0.22 0.18
CA HIS A 17 -13.33 0.54 -1.24
C HIS A 17 -12.35 -0.34 -2.03
N PHE A 18 -11.09 -0.43 -1.60
CA PHE A 18 -10.07 -1.21 -2.31
C PHE A 18 -10.21 -2.73 -2.16
N ASP A 19 -10.98 -3.21 -1.17
CA ASP A 19 -11.42 -4.60 -1.10
C ASP A 19 -12.48 -4.91 -2.17
N LYS A 20 -13.41 -3.97 -2.38
CA LYS A 20 -14.48 -4.10 -3.38
C LYS A 20 -14.00 -3.85 -4.81
N TYR A 21 -13.06 -2.93 -4.97
CA TYR A 21 -12.46 -2.53 -6.25
C TYR A 21 -10.93 -2.66 -6.17
N PRO A 22 -10.39 -3.88 -6.33
CA PRO A 22 -8.96 -4.13 -6.13
C PRO A 22 -8.07 -3.34 -7.08
N LEU A 23 -6.94 -2.90 -6.56
CA LEU A 23 -5.83 -2.43 -7.38
C LEU A 23 -5.25 -3.60 -8.20
N ILE A 24 -4.84 -3.35 -9.44
CA ILE A 24 -4.26 -4.38 -10.32
C ILE A 24 -2.76 -4.17 -10.60
N THR A 25 -2.20 -3.03 -10.19
CA THR A 25 -0.76 -2.75 -10.30
C THR A 25 -0.01 -3.30 -9.08
N GLN A 26 1.33 -3.18 -9.07
CA GLN A 26 2.14 -3.54 -7.90
C GLN A 26 1.79 -2.77 -6.62
N LYS A 27 1.05 -1.65 -6.73
CA LYS A 27 0.50 -0.92 -5.59
C LYS A 27 -0.50 -1.78 -4.80
N TRP A 28 -1.09 -2.81 -5.40
CA TRP A 28 -1.91 -3.80 -4.71
C TRP A 28 -1.14 -4.47 -3.56
N SER A 29 0.12 -4.84 -3.77
CA SER A 29 0.93 -5.47 -2.74
C SER A 29 1.17 -4.54 -1.55
N ASP A 30 1.45 -3.25 -1.82
CA ASP A 30 1.58 -2.24 -0.77
C ASP A 30 0.26 -2.02 -0.02
N TYR A 31 -0.88 -2.07 -0.73
CA TYR A 31 -2.21 -2.01 -0.11
C TYR A 31 -2.46 -3.21 0.81
N GLN A 32 -2.12 -4.44 0.41
CA GLN A 32 -2.28 -5.63 1.25
C GLN A 32 -1.44 -5.51 2.54
N LEU A 33 -0.18 -5.10 2.40
CA LEU A 33 0.71 -4.86 3.54
C LEU A 33 0.19 -3.73 4.45
N PHE A 34 -0.31 -2.64 3.87
CA PHE A 34 -0.94 -1.55 4.61
C PHE A 34 -2.16 -2.04 5.41
N LYS A 35 -3.04 -2.84 4.78
CA LYS A 35 -4.22 -3.42 5.43
C LYS A 35 -3.82 -4.32 6.61
N GLN A 36 -2.79 -5.14 6.47
CA GLN A 36 -2.26 -5.97 7.56
C GLN A 36 -1.75 -5.12 8.74
N ALA A 37 -0.94 -4.09 8.46
CA ALA A 37 -0.43 -3.19 9.48
C ALA A 37 -1.56 -2.42 10.21
N LEU A 38 -2.59 -1.99 9.46
CA LEU A 38 -3.76 -1.31 10.03
C LEU A 38 -4.58 -2.24 10.93
N ASN A 39 -4.69 -3.53 10.60
CA ASN A 39 -5.35 -4.52 11.47
C ASN A 39 -4.61 -4.68 12.80
N LEU A 40 -3.27 -4.82 12.78
CA LEU A 40 -2.45 -4.84 13.99
C LEU A 40 -2.61 -3.55 14.81
N PHE A 41 -2.73 -2.41 14.13
CA PHE A 41 -2.97 -1.12 14.78
C PHE A 41 -4.33 -1.10 15.48
N ASN A 42 -5.41 -1.48 14.78
CA ASN A 42 -6.77 -1.49 15.31
C ASN A 42 -6.96 -2.46 16.47
N ASN A 43 -6.28 -3.61 16.44
CA ASN A 43 -6.26 -4.59 17.53
C ASN A 43 -5.39 -4.17 18.72
N LYS A 44 -4.74 -3.00 18.67
CA LYS A 44 -3.79 -2.50 19.66
C LYS A 44 -2.54 -3.38 19.86
N GLU A 45 -2.29 -4.32 18.96
CA GLU A 45 -1.13 -5.23 19.04
C GLU A 45 0.20 -4.46 18.94
N HIS A 46 0.19 -3.33 18.21
CA HIS A 46 1.32 -2.40 18.07
C HIS A 46 1.85 -1.83 19.40
N LEU A 47 1.10 -1.94 20.50
CA LEU A 47 1.54 -1.51 21.83
C LEU A 47 2.50 -2.51 22.50
N THR A 48 2.64 -3.70 21.93
CA THR A 48 3.57 -4.74 22.40
C THR A 48 4.83 -4.75 21.53
N ASP A 49 5.96 -5.16 22.09
CA ASP A 49 7.21 -5.32 21.32
C ASP A 49 7.04 -6.27 20.14
N GLU A 50 6.27 -7.34 20.31
CA GLU A 50 6.00 -8.30 19.25
C GLU A 50 5.19 -7.66 18.11
N GLY A 51 4.10 -6.97 18.42
CA GLY A 51 3.28 -6.30 17.42
C GLY A 51 3.99 -5.13 16.74
N PHE A 52 4.81 -4.38 17.47
CA PHE A 52 5.69 -3.36 16.90
C PHE A 52 6.69 -3.96 15.90
N LYS A 53 7.36 -5.06 16.27
CA LYS A 53 8.27 -5.79 15.36
C LYS A 53 7.55 -6.32 14.13
N LYS A 54 6.31 -6.83 14.26
CA LYS A 54 5.47 -7.23 13.11
C LYS A 54 5.23 -6.05 12.16
N ILE A 55 4.89 -4.87 12.68
CA ILE A 55 4.67 -3.67 11.85
C ILE A 55 5.97 -3.22 11.18
N LEU A 56 7.12 -3.27 11.87
CA LEU A 56 8.42 -3.00 11.25
C LEU A 56 8.71 -3.96 10.10
N ASN A 57 8.54 -5.26 10.31
CA ASN A 57 8.74 -6.27 9.27
C ASN A 57 7.82 -6.06 8.05
N ILE A 58 6.57 -5.62 8.28
CA ILE A 58 5.66 -5.22 7.20
C ILE A 58 6.18 -3.99 6.46
N ARG A 59 6.55 -2.93 7.21
CA ARG A 59 7.08 -1.68 6.64
C ARG A 59 8.32 -1.91 5.79
N ALA A 60 9.18 -2.86 6.17
CA ALA A 60 10.38 -3.21 5.43
C ALA A 60 10.10 -3.66 3.99
N SER A 61 8.91 -4.20 3.73
CA SER A 61 8.49 -4.71 2.42
C SER A 61 7.57 -3.75 1.64
N MET A 62 7.27 -2.57 2.18
CA MET A 62 6.41 -1.57 1.56
C MET A 62 7.22 -0.46 0.88
N ASN A 63 6.79 -0.02 -0.31
CA ASN A 63 7.37 1.12 -1.02
C ASN A 63 8.92 1.02 -1.13
N LEU A 64 9.64 1.96 -0.47
CA LEU A 64 11.11 2.03 -0.43
C LEU A 64 11.72 1.28 0.76
N GLY A 65 10.91 0.57 1.55
CA GLY A 65 11.32 -0.12 2.77
C GLY A 65 11.60 0.81 3.94
N ILE A 66 12.51 0.38 4.82
CA ILE A 66 12.89 1.11 6.04
C ILE A 66 14.17 1.95 5.78
N PRO A 67 14.22 3.22 6.23
CA PRO A 67 15.43 4.05 6.21
C PRO A 67 16.62 3.42 6.95
N GLU A 68 17.83 3.73 6.53
CA GLU A 68 19.05 3.11 7.06
C GLU A 68 19.24 3.32 8.57
N GLU A 69 18.93 4.52 9.08
CA GLU A 69 18.96 4.85 10.52
C GLU A 69 18.10 3.89 11.36
N LEU A 70 16.93 3.51 10.83
CA LEU A 70 16.03 2.57 11.51
C LEU A 70 16.53 1.13 11.39
N LYS A 71 17.21 0.75 10.30
CA LYS A 71 17.86 -0.57 10.21
C LYS A 71 18.99 -0.71 11.23
N MET A 72 19.77 0.34 11.44
CA MET A 72 20.82 0.35 12.46
C MET A 72 20.23 0.22 13.88
N THR A 73 19.10 0.89 14.12
CA THR A 73 18.39 0.83 15.41
C THR A 73 17.74 -0.55 15.65
N PHE A 74 17.25 -1.19 14.58
CA PHE A 74 16.55 -2.47 14.63
C PHE A 74 17.23 -3.48 13.68
N PRO A 75 18.39 -4.04 14.05
CA PRO A 75 19.18 -4.89 13.14
C PRO A 75 18.51 -6.22 12.79
N ASN A 76 17.57 -6.69 13.60
CA ASN A 76 16.88 -7.97 13.43
C ASN A 76 15.55 -7.85 12.67
N ILE A 77 15.44 -6.92 11.73
CA ILE A 77 14.26 -6.82 10.84
C ILE A 77 14.26 -8.02 9.89
N ASN A 78 13.12 -8.71 9.82
CA ASN A 78 12.89 -9.79 8.87
C ASN A 78 11.73 -9.39 7.94
N PRO A 79 12.00 -8.82 6.75
CA PRO A 79 10.96 -8.32 5.86
C PRO A 79 9.95 -9.41 5.50
N VAL A 80 8.66 -9.07 5.55
CA VAL A 80 7.60 -10.02 5.16
C VAL A 80 7.64 -10.30 3.66
N LEU A 81 7.24 -11.50 3.25
CA LEU A 81 7.09 -11.82 1.82
C LEU A 81 6.07 -10.88 1.18
N ARG A 82 6.46 -10.22 0.09
CA ARG A 82 5.56 -9.32 -0.65
C ARG A 82 4.57 -10.17 -1.47
N PRO A 83 3.25 -10.00 -1.28
CA PRO A 83 2.28 -10.78 -2.05
C PRO A 83 2.29 -10.32 -3.51
N LEU A 84 2.08 -11.25 -4.44
CA LEU A 84 1.98 -10.94 -5.87
C LEU A 84 0.50 -10.76 -6.26
N PRO A 85 0.16 -9.78 -7.12
CA PRO A 85 -1.21 -9.62 -7.60
C PRO A 85 -1.65 -10.84 -8.40
N ILE A 86 -2.87 -11.32 -8.14
CA ILE A 86 -3.44 -12.54 -8.76
C ILE A 86 -3.97 -12.25 -10.17
N VAL A 87 -4.53 -11.06 -10.39
CA VAL A 87 -5.15 -10.66 -11.66
C VAL A 87 -4.47 -9.39 -12.15
N THR A 88 -3.82 -9.47 -13.31
CA THR A 88 -3.19 -8.33 -13.99
C THR A 88 -3.97 -7.87 -15.22
N GLU A 89 -5.10 -8.52 -15.52
CA GLU A 89 -5.93 -8.19 -16.67
C GLU A 89 -6.86 -7.01 -16.38
N VAL A 90 -6.87 -6.04 -17.30
CA VAL A 90 -7.76 -4.88 -17.24
C VAL A 90 -9.11 -5.26 -17.82
N ASN A 91 -10.08 -5.55 -16.96
CA ASN A 91 -11.43 -5.97 -17.37
C ASN A 91 -12.50 -4.88 -17.19
N ASP A 92 -12.14 -3.69 -16.71
CA ASP A 92 -13.03 -2.54 -16.52
C ASP A 92 -12.48 -1.30 -17.24
N LEU A 93 -13.26 -0.75 -18.17
CA LEU A 93 -12.91 0.47 -18.91
C LEU A 93 -12.82 1.70 -18.01
N ASN A 94 -13.56 1.74 -16.89
CA ASN A 94 -13.48 2.85 -15.93
C ASN A 94 -12.14 2.83 -15.19
N TRP A 95 -11.60 1.65 -14.91
CA TRP A 95 -10.25 1.53 -14.38
C TRP A 95 -9.23 2.11 -15.36
N LEU A 96 -9.32 1.73 -16.64
CA LEU A 96 -8.42 2.23 -17.68
C LEU A 96 -8.52 3.76 -17.84
N ALA A 97 -9.73 4.31 -17.87
CA ALA A 97 -9.97 5.74 -17.94
C ALA A 97 -9.36 6.48 -16.74
N GLY A 98 -9.54 5.94 -15.52
CA GLY A 98 -8.94 6.49 -14.30
C GLY A 98 -7.41 6.43 -14.32
N PHE A 99 -6.83 5.33 -14.80
CA PHE A 99 -5.39 5.17 -14.93
C PHE A 99 -4.80 6.15 -15.98
N ALA A 100 -5.41 6.23 -17.16
CA ALA A 100 -5.00 7.17 -18.21
C ALA A 100 -5.18 8.65 -17.80
N SER A 101 -6.12 8.96 -16.91
CA SER A 101 -6.25 10.31 -16.35
C SER A 101 -5.05 10.69 -15.46
N GLY A 102 -4.36 9.72 -14.88
CA GLY A 102 -3.17 9.94 -14.05
C GLY A 102 -1.85 9.84 -14.84
N GLU A 103 -1.74 8.87 -15.73
CA GLU A 103 -0.48 8.49 -16.41
C GLU A 103 -0.51 8.69 -17.94
N GLY A 104 -1.66 9.07 -18.50
CA GLY A 104 -1.84 9.19 -19.96
C GLY A 104 -1.26 10.47 -20.55
N CYS A 105 -1.03 10.45 -21.86
CA CYS A 105 -0.56 11.58 -22.63
C CYS A 105 -1.29 11.64 -23.97
N PHE A 106 -1.87 12.80 -24.32
CA PHE A 106 -2.43 13.07 -25.63
C PHE A 106 -1.53 14.07 -26.33
N PHE A 107 -0.88 13.64 -27.42
CA PHE A 107 0.10 14.45 -28.11
C PHE A 107 -0.29 14.61 -29.58
N CYS A 108 -0.19 15.83 -30.11
CA CYS A 108 -0.43 16.15 -31.51
C CYS A 108 0.85 16.75 -32.11
N PHE A 109 1.38 16.12 -33.16
CA PHE A 109 2.47 16.70 -33.96
C PHE A 109 1.87 17.47 -35.14
N TYR A 110 2.28 18.72 -35.31
CA TYR A 110 2.11 19.46 -36.55
C TYR A 110 3.48 19.62 -37.23
N PHE A 111 3.54 19.31 -38.52
CA PHE A 111 4.67 19.60 -39.39
C PHE A 111 4.44 20.91 -40.13
#